data_AF-A0A1J7IZA7-F1
#
_entry.id   AF-A0A1J7IZA7-F1
#
_cell.length_a   1.000
_cell.length_b   1.000
_cell.length_c   1.000
_cell.angle_alpha   90.00
_cell.angle_beta   90.00
_cell.angle_gamma   90.00
#
_symmetry.space_group_name_H-M   'P 1'
#
loop_
_entity.id
_entity.type
_entity.pdbx_description
1 polymer ?
#
loop_
_entity_poly.entity_id
_entity_poly.type
_entity_poly.pdbx_seq_one_letter_code
_entity_poly.pdbx_strand_id
1 'polypeptide(L)' 'MQCKIAVFAVFASLAAAQDPSQLPRCSQPCFQNAVADSGCDQRDTACLCSSSDYVDKVSDCIEGACNMEDL' A
#
# COMPACT_ATOMS: atom_id res chain seq x y z
N MET A 1 -5.12 4.97 -31.78
CA MET A 1 -4.38 3.69 -31.77
C MET A 1 -5.33 2.61 -31.32
N GLN A 2 -5.52 1.59 -32.15
CA GLN A 2 -6.53 0.57 -31.97
C GLN A 2 -6.12 -0.41 -30.87
N CYS A 3 -7.04 -0.61 -29.94
CA CYS A 3 -6.98 -1.58 -28.87
C CYS A 3 -7.00 -3.01 -29.45
N LYS A 4 -5.82 -3.60 -29.65
CA LYS A 4 -5.68 -5.06 -29.73
C LYS A 4 -5.75 -5.61 -28.30
N ILE A 5 -6.97 -5.65 -27.76
CA ILE A 5 -7.29 -6.26 -26.46
C ILE A 5 -7.41 -7.76 -26.71
N ALA A 6 -6.30 -8.46 -26.60
CA ALA A 6 -6.30 -9.90 -26.35
C ALA A 6 -5.32 -10.13 -25.20
N VAL A 7 -5.83 -10.67 -24.09
CA VAL A 7 -5.09 -11.22 -22.92
C VAL A 7 -4.70 -10.28 -21.75
N PHE A 8 -4.92 -8.96 -21.79
CA PHE A 8 -4.48 -8.04 -20.70
C PHE A 8 -5.59 -7.50 -19.76
N ALA A 9 -6.71 -8.18 -19.57
CA ALA A 9 -7.87 -7.62 -18.84
C ALA A 9 -8.02 -8.04 -17.36
N VAL A 10 -6.96 -8.49 -16.68
CA VAL A 10 -7.06 -8.95 -15.26
C VAL A 10 -6.31 -8.06 -14.25
N PHE A 11 -5.48 -7.09 -14.68
CA PHE A 11 -4.65 -6.28 -13.77
C PHE A 11 -5.20 -4.87 -13.46
N ALA A 12 -6.38 -4.51 -13.94
CA ALA A 12 -6.94 -3.16 -13.74
C ALA A 12 -7.19 -2.79 -12.26
N SER A 13 -7.25 -3.77 -11.35
CA SER A 13 -7.46 -3.56 -9.91
C SER A 13 -6.20 -3.19 -9.11
N LEU A 14 -4.99 -3.46 -9.62
CA LEU A 14 -3.76 -3.20 -8.85
C LEU A 14 -3.42 -1.71 -8.75
N ALA A 15 -3.89 -0.90 -9.71
CA ALA A 15 -3.65 0.53 -9.69
C ALA A 15 -4.40 1.23 -8.54
N ALA A 16 -5.55 0.72 -8.12
CA ALA A 16 -6.32 1.28 -7.00
C ALA A 16 -5.61 1.09 -5.65
N ALA A 17 -4.83 0.02 -5.49
CA ALA A 17 -4.06 -0.26 -4.28
C ALA A 17 -2.85 0.69 -4.10
N GLN A 18 -2.48 1.45 -5.13
CA GLN A 18 -1.36 2.40 -5.07
C GLN A 18 -1.83 3.86 -4.99
N ASP A 19 -3.12 4.11 -4.81
CA ASP A 19 -3.66 5.45 -4.59
C ASP A 19 -3.74 5.76 -3.09
N PRO A 20 -2.76 6.49 -2.51
CA PRO A 20 -2.78 6.82 -1.08
C PRO A 20 -3.94 7.76 -0.71
N SER A 21 -4.64 8.37 -1.68
CA SER A 21 -5.82 9.19 -1.40
C SER A 21 -7.04 8.39 -0.97
N GLN A 22 -7.06 7.09 -1.28
CA GLN A 22 -8.12 6.16 -0.86
C GLN A 22 -7.85 5.52 0.49
N LEU A 23 -6.71 5.84 1.12
CA LEU A 23 -6.31 5.27 2.39
C LEU A 23 -7.05 5.93 3.56
N PRO A 24 -7.59 5.13 4.49
CA PRO A 24 -8.26 5.63 5.69
C PRO A 24 -7.35 6.54 6.51
N ARG A 25 -7.90 7.61 7.10
CA ARG A 25 -7.09 8.58 7.88
C ARG A 25 -6.37 7.94 9.06
N CYS A 26 -6.97 6.91 9.68
CA CYS A 26 -6.37 6.16 10.78
C CYS A 26 -5.07 5.45 10.38
N SER A 27 -4.94 5.02 9.12
CA SER A 27 -3.80 4.24 8.62
C SER A 27 -2.67 5.10 8.08
N GLN A 28 -2.93 6.34 7.64
CA GLN A 28 -1.91 7.28 7.10
C GLN A 28 -0.63 7.37 7.95
N PRO A 29 -0.69 7.55 9.30
CA PRO A 29 0.52 7.59 10.10
C PRO A 29 1.26 6.24 10.17
N CYS A 30 0.56 5.11 10.05
CA CYS A 30 1.17 3.78 10.07
C CYS A 30 2.15 3.60 8.90
N PHE A 31 1.73 3.96 7.68
CA PHE A 31 2.60 3.89 6.51
C PHE A 31 3.80 4.83 6.60
N GLN A 32 3.62 6.04 7.14
CA GLN A 32 4.72 7.02 7.24
C GLN A 32 5.76 6.63 8.29
N ASN A 33 5.32 6.09 9.43
CA ASN A 33 6.21 5.78 10.54
C ASN A 33 7.01 4.49 10.30
N ALA A 34 6.44 3.52 9.58
CA ALA A 34 7.10 2.24 9.31
C ALA A 34 8.24 2.33 8.27
N VAL A 35 8.33 3.41 7.48
CA VAL A 35 9.37 3.57 6.44
C VAL A 35 10.78 3.43 7.01
N ALA A 36 11.01 3.92 8.22
CA ALA A 36 12.33 3.85 8.85
C ALA A 36 12.79 2.42 9.12
N ASP A 37 11.86 1.49 9.34
CA ASP A 37 12.14 0.07 9.61
C ASP A 37 12.44 -0.71 8.31
N SER A 38 12.09 -0.17 7.14
CA SER A 38 12.21 -0.90 5.88
C SER A 38 13.60 -0.84 5.26
N GLY A 39 14.43 0.14 5.64
CA GLY A 39 15.71 0.44 4.97
C GLY A 39 15.59 0.97 3.54
N CYS A 40 14.37 1.28 3.08
CA CYS A 40 14.08 1.77 1.73
C CYS A 40 13.99 3.30 1.67
N ASP A 41 14.09 3.87 0.48
CA ASP A 41 13.66 5.25 0.24
C ASP A 41 12.13 5.35 0.38
N GLN A 42 11.62 6.42 1.00
CA GLN A 42 10.18 6.65 1.19
C GLN A 42 9.39 6.65 -0.13
N ARG A 43 10.03 6.98 -1.26
CA ARG A 43 9.42 7.01 -2.58
C ARG A 43 9.58 5.71 -3.35
N ASP A 44 10.38 4.76 -2.85
CA ASP A 44 10.55 3.44 -3.47
C ASP A 44 9.47 2.49 -2.96
N THR A 45 8.26 2.65 -3.49
CA THR A 45 7.11 1.81 -3.16
C THR A 45 7.39 0.33 -3.43
N ALA A 46 8.21 0.00 -4.43
CA ALA A 46 8.54 -1.39 -4.75
C ALA A 46 9.42 -2.01 -3.66
N CYS A 47 10.43 -1.29 -3.19
CA CYS A 47 11.26 -1.70 -2.06
C CYS A 47 10.41 -1.83 -0.79
N LEU A 48 9.60 -0.82 -0.47
CA LEU A 48 8.73 -0.82 0.71
C LEU A 48 7.79 -2.02 0.74
N CYS A 49 7.11 -2.33 -0.37
CA CYS A 49 6.23 -3.49 -0.46
C CYS A 49 6.97 -4.85 -0.42
N SER A 50 8.28 -4.87 -0.70
CA SER A 50 9.09 -6.09 -0.61
C SER A 50 9.69 -6.32 0.78
N SER A 51 9.68 -5.31 1.65
CA SER A 51 10.16 -5.40 3.02
C SER A 51 9.10 -6.01 3.92
N SER A 52 9.35 -7.22 4.44
CA SER A 52 8.47 -7.85 5.42
C SER A 52 8.34 -7.00 6.69
N ASP A 53 9.45 -6.42 7.15
CA ASP A 53 9.47 -5.60 8.37
C ASP A 53 8.56 -4.37 8.22
N TYR A 54 8.58 -3.72 7.06
CA TYR A 54 7.65 -2.64 6.75
C TYR A 54 6.20 -3.11 6.77
N VAL A 55 5.89 -4.19 6.05
CA VAL A 55 4.52 -4.71 5.92
C VAL A 55 3.97 -5.15 7.27
N ASP A 56 4.76 -5.83 8.09
CA ASP A 56 4.37 -6.30 9.41
C ASP A 56 4.11 -5.10 10.35
N LYS A 57 5.00 -4.10 10.34
CA LYS A 57 4.83 -2.88 11.16
C LYS A 57 3.60 -2.07 10.77
N VAL A 58 3.33 -1.94 9.48
CA VAL A 58 2.14 -1.27 8.99
C VAL A 58 0.90 -2.03 9.43
N SER A 59 0.87 -3.35 9.26
CA SER A 59 -0.27 -4.20 9.62
C SER A 59 -0.58 -4.12 11.13
N ASP A 60 0.43 -4.33 11.98
CA ASP A 60 0.30 -4.24 13.43
C ASP A 60 -0.23 -2.87 13.88
N CYS A 61 0.25 -1.79 13.25
CA CYS A 61 -0.20 -0.43 13.55
C CYS A 61 -1.67 -0.22 13.14
N ILE A 62 -2.07 -0.70 11.96
CA ILE A 62 -3.45 -0.57 11.46
C ILE A 62 -4.40 -1.33 12.37
N GLU A 63 -4.07 -2.55 12.79
CA GLU A 63 -4.89 -3.35 13.70
C GLU A 63 -5.14 -2.66 15.06
N GLY A 64 -4.19 -1.85 15.53
CA GLY A 64 -4.33 -1.08 16.77
C GLY A 64 -4.97 0.31 16.60
N ALA A 65 -4.93 0.88 15.39
CA ALA A 65 -5.30 2.28 15.14
C ALA A 65 -6.63 2.45 14.37
N CYS A 66 -7.05 1.44 13.61
CA CYS A 66 -8.24 1.46 12.75
C CYS A 66 -9.29 0.45 13.22
N ASN A 67 -10.57 0.77 13.06
CA ASN A 67 -11.66 -0.18 13.30
C ASN A 67 -12.11 -0.85 12.00
N MET A 68 -12.95 -1.88 12.08
CA MET A 68 -13.50 -2.55 10.89
C MET A 68 -14.32 -1.62 10.00
N GLU A 69 -14.91 -0.55 10.53
CA GLU A 69 -15.59 0.47 9.72
C GLU A 69 -14.63 1.35 8.91
N ASP A 70 -13.33 1.33 9.22
CA ASP A 70 -12.30 2.10 8.54
C ASP A 70 -11.56 1.30 7.45
N LEU A 71 -11.77 -0.02 7.35
CA LEU A 71 -11.06 -0.96 6.44
C LEU A 71 -11.95 -1.40 5.27
#